data_AF-A0A3A0AC92-F1
#
_entry.id   AF-A0A3A0AC92-F1
#
_cell.length_a   1.000
_cell.length_b   1.000
_cell.length_c   1.000
_cell.angle_alpha   90.00
_cell.angle_beta   90.00
_cell.angle_gamma   90.00
#
_symmetry.space_group_name_H-M   'P 1'
#
loop_
_entity.id
_entity.type
_entity.pdbx_description
1 polymer ?
#
loop_
_entity_poly.entity_id
_entity_poly.type
_entity_poly.pdbx_seq_one_letter_code
_entity_poly.pdbx_strand_id
1 'polypeptide(L)'
;FREALHIVGDQASLHVVEPWKPGLQGKESHCLLVDRSGASETIVTPSIDPYLCEVQAMEACVLDGAAPVVPLAQSRCFLHSALALYESARAGRVVRL
;
A
#
# COMPACT_ATOMS: atom_id res chain seq x y z
N PHE A 1 -13.20 13.41 0.79
CA PHE A 1 -12.76 12.07 1.23
C PHE A 1 -11.41 12.24 1.91
N ARG A 2 -11.14 11.55 3.03
CA ARG A 2 -9.85 11.62 3.72
C ARG A 2 -9.17 10.28 3.59
N GLU A 3 -7.96 10.29 3.08
CA GLU A 3 -7.08 9.14 3.01
C GLU A 3 -5.77 9.47 3.71
N ALA A 4 -5.23 8.50 4.42
CA ALA A 4 -3.91 8.55 5.02
C ALA A 4 -3.54 7.12 5.41
N LEU A 5 -2.27 6.76 5.27
CA LEU A 5 -1.71 5.54 5.84
C LEU A 5 -0.59 5.91 6.80
N HIS A 6 -0.72 5.46 8.05
CA HIS A 6 0.32 5.60 9.07
C HIS A 6 0.82 4.21 9.44
N ILE A 7 2.12 4.01 9.32
CA ILE A 7 2.82 2.83 9.83
C ILE A 7 3.60 3.29 11.05
N VAL A 8 3.22 2.82 12.24
CA VAL A 8 3.87 3.21 13.50
C VAL A 8 4.71 2.04 13.98
N GLY A 9 6.03 2.21 13.92
CA GLY A 9 7.01 1.28 14.47
C GLY A 9 7.47 1.70 15.86
N ASP A 10 8.41 0.94 16.40
CA ASP A 10 9.07 1.19 17.68
C ASP A 10 10.08 2.35 17.62
N GLN A 11 10.76 2.54 16.47
CA GLN A 11 11.78 3.57 16.28
C GLN A 11 11.32 4.78 15.45
N ALA A 12 10.26 4.64 14.67
CA ALA A 12 9.78 5.70 13.79
C ALA A 12 8.33 5.48 13.37
N SER A 13 7.71 6.55 12.88
CA SER A 13 6.44 6.48 12.15
C SER A 13 6.64 6.91 10.70
N LEU A 14 6.05 6.18 9.77
CA LEU A 14 5.94 6.56 8.37
C LEU A 14 4.50 7.01 8.09
N HIS A 15 4.34 8.23 7.60
CA HIS A 15 3.08 8.74 7.09
C HIS A 15 3.15 8.82 5.56
N VAL A 16 2.33 8.01 4.89
CA VAL A 16 2.17 8.05 3.43
C VAL A 16 1.01 8.99 3.12
N VAL A 17 1.32 10.14 2.50
CA VAL A 17 0.37 11.26 2.32
C VAL A 17 -0.64 10.93 1.22
N GLU A 18 -0.19 10.35 0.11
CA GLU A 18 -1.04 9.88 -1.00
C GLU A 18 -1.01 8.34 -1.14
N PRO A 19 -1.59 7.58 -0.19
CA PRO A 19 -1.32 6.15 -0.05
C PRO A 19 -1.92 5.27 -1.14
N TRP A 20 -2.95 5.74 -1.85
CA TRP A 20 -3.71 4.91 -2.78
C TRP A 20 -3.39 5.19 -4.24
N LYS A 21 -3.02 6.44 -4.57
CA LYS A 21 -2.83 6.90 -5.95
C LYS A 21 -1.69 7.92 -6.04
N PRO A 22 -0.45 7.54 -5.67
CA PRO A 22 0.70 8.43 -5.79
C PRO A 22 0.94 8.80 -7.26
N GLY A 23 1.46 9.98 -7.55
CA GLY A 23 1.84 10.42 -8.90
C GLY A 23 0.69 10.73 -9.87
N LEU A 24 -0.55 10.28 -9.60
CA LEU A 24 -1.67 10.36 -10.54
C LEU A 24 -2.08 11.80 -10.91
N GLN A 25 -1.78 12.78 -10.06
CA GLN A 25 -2.07 14.19 -10.32
C GLN A 25 -0.98 14.90 -11.13
N GLY A 26 -0.01 14.18 -11.69
CA GLY A 26 1.13 14.77 -12.39
C GLY A 26 2.07 15.54 -11.46
N LYS A 27 2.09 15.17 -10.19
CA LYS A 27 2.95 15.76 -9.14
C LYS A 27 3.64 14.65 -8.38
N GLU A 28 4.83 14.96 -7.85
CA GLU A 28 5.53 14.07 -6.93
C GLU A 28 4.64 13.73 -5.73
N SER A 29 4.85 12.55 -5.17
CA SER A 29 4.17 12.11 -3.95
C SER A 29 5.16 11.99 -2.81
N HIS A 30 4.64 12.09 -1.59
CA HIS A 30 5.47 12.25 -0.41
C HIS A 30 5.13 11.24 0.68
N CYS A 31 6.18 10.76 1.34
CA CYS A 31 6.06 10.12 2.64
C CYS A 31 6.87 10.92 3.67
N LEU A 32 6.34 11.04 4.88
CA LEU A 32 7.03 11.66 6.00
C LEU A 32 7.47 10.57 6.97
N LEU A 33 8.77 10.41 7.15
CA LEU A 33 9.37 9.56 8.18
C LEU A 33 9.70 10.44 9.39
N VAL A 34 9.19 10.09 10.57
CA VAL A 34 9.46 10.80 11.82
C VAL A 34 10.03 9.82 12.84
N ASP A 35 11.22 10.11 13.36
CA ASP A 35 11.86 9.28 14.37
C ASP A 35 11.41 9.62 15.81
N ARG A 36 11.94 8.90 16.80
CA ARG A 36 11.61 9.13 18.23
C ARG A 36 12.04 10.48 18.78
N SER A 37 13.04 11.13 18.17
CA SER A 37 13.48 12.46 18.56
C SER A 37 12.58 13.56 18.00
N GLY A 38 11.67 13.21 17.09
CA GLY A 38 10.84 14.13 16.34
C GLY A 38 11.53 14.70 15.11
N ALA A 39 12.74 14.24 14.78
CA ALA A 39 13.38 14.58 13.52
C ALA A 39 12.61 13.93 12.37
N SER A 40 12.44 14.68 11.28
CA SER A 40 11.63 14.26 10.15
C SER A 40 12.38 14.31 8.83
N GLU A 41 12.15 13.30 8.01
CA GLU A 41 12.65 13.21 6.64
C GLU A 41 11.47 13.07 5.67
N THR A 42 11.53 13.79 4.55
CA THR A 42 10.58 13.62 3.45
C THR A 42 11.16 12.69 2.39
N ILE A 43 10.51 11.56 2.17
CA ILE A 43 10.79 10.66 1.04
C ILE A 43 9.91 11.09 -0.13
N VAL A 44 10.54 11.37 -1.27
CA VAL A 44 9.86 11.80 -2.49
C VAL A 44 9.82 10.65 -3.49
N THR A 45 8.62 10.33 -3.98
CA THR A 45 8.43 9.38 -5.09
C THR A 45 8.07 10.14 -6.36
N PRO A 46 8.61 9.74 -7.52
CA PRO A 46 8.40 10.47 -8.77
C PRO A 46 6.93 10.46 -9.20
N SER A 47 6.57 11.48 -9.98
CA SER A 47 5.25 11.60 -10.61
C SER A 47 5.07 10.60 -11.75
N ILE A 48 4.84 9.33 -11.42
CA ILE A 48 4.56 8.27 -12.40
C ILE A 48 3.13 7.79 -12.22
N ASP A 49 2.40 7.61 -13.32
CA ASP A 49 1.05 7.05 -13.29
C ASP A 49 1.11 5.61 -12.73
N PRO A 50 0.49 5.32 -11.56
CA PRO A 50 0.56 4.00 -10.95
C PRO A 50 -0.12 2.93 -11.81
N TYR A 51 -1.12 3.29 -12.63
CA TYR A 51 -1.75 2.33 -13.55
C TYR A 51 -0.82 1.95 -14.69
N LEU A 52 0.01 2.89 -15.18
CA LEU A 52 1.04 2.57 -16.15
C LEU A 52 2.06 1.59 -15.55
N CYS A 53 2.49 1.81 -14.31
CA CYS A 53 3.38 0.88 -13.59
C CYS A 53 2.78 -0.54 -13.51
N GLU A 54 1.48 -0.66 -13.20
CA GLU A 54 0.80 -1.96 -13.15
C GLU A 54 0.77 -2.66 -14.51
N VAL A 55 0.47 -1.92 -15.59
CA VAL A 55 0.46 -2.48 -16.95
C VAL A 55 1.84 -2.94 -17.38
N GLN A 56 2.88 -2.13 -17.12
CA GLN A 56 4.26 -2.49 -17.44
C GLN A 56 4.75 -3.71 -16.63
N ALA A 57 4.35 -3.81 -15.36
CA ALA A 57 4.64 -4.98 -14.54
C ALA A 57 3.95 -6.24 -15.09
N MET A 58 2.69 -6.13 -15.54
CA MET A 58 1.98 -7.22 -16.19
C MET A 58 2.63 -7.63 -17.52
N GLU A 59 3.01 -6.65 -18.34
CA GLU A 59 3.73 -6.88 -19.60
C GLU A 59 5.01 -7.69 -19.37
N ALA A 60 5.85 -7.28 -18.42
CA ALA A 60 7.09 -8.00 -18.08
C ALA A 60 6.82 -9.44 -17.60
N CYS A 61 5.71 -9.69 -16.91
CA CYS A 61 5.32 -11.05 -16.54
C CYS A 61 5.01 -11.91 -17.76
N VAL A 62 4.30 -11.34 -18.74
CA VAL A 62 3.83 -12.06 -19.93
C VAL A 62 4.94 -12.25 -20.96
N LEU A 63 5.73 -11.21 -21.22
CA LEU A 63 6.74 -11.19 -22.29
C LEU A 63 8.09 -11.72 -21.80
N ASP A 64 8.47 -11.40 -20.56
CA ASP A 64 9.82 -11.70 -20.04
C ASP A 64 9.81 -12.81 -18.97
N GLY A 65 8.63 -13.31 -18.59
CA GLY A 65 8.49 -14.34 -17.55
C GLY A 65 8.80 -13.84 -16.14
N ALA A 66 8.75 -12.52 -15.90
CA ALA A 66 8.90 -11.96 -14.57
C ALA A 66 7.81 -12.46 -13.60
N ALA A 67 8.12 -12.47 -12.30
CA ALA A 67 7.12 -12.83 -11.29
C ALA A 67 6.07 -11.71 -11.14
N PRO A 68 4.78 -12.05 -10.94
CA PRO A 68 3.75 -11.05 -10.67
C PRO A 68 4.05 -10.24 -9.41
N VAL A 69 3.85 -8.92 -9.47
CA VAL A 69 3.98 -8.01 -8.31
C VAL A 69 3.02 -8.40 -7.19
N VAL A 70 1.83 -8.91 -7.55
CA VAL A 70 0.88 -9.52 -6.62
C VAL A 70 0.53 -10.92 -7.12
N PRO A 71 1.17 -11.98 -6.61
CA PRO A 71 0.82 -13.35 -6.96
C PRO A 71 -0.59 -13.72 -6.49
N LEU A 72 -1.24 -14.66 -7.18
CA LEU A 72 -2.60 -15.10 -6.85
C LEU A 72 -2.73 -15.62 -5.40
N ALA A 73 -1.69 -16.26 -4.87
CA ALA A 73 -1.66 -16.70 -3.47
C ALA A 73 -1.79 -15.51 -2.50
N GLN A 74 -1.13 -14.39 -2.78
CA GLN A 74 -1.22 -13.18 -1.98
C GLN A 74 -2.60 -12.52 -2.11
N SER A 75 -3.18 -12.48 -3.31
CA SER A 75 -4.56 -11.99 -3.49
C SER A 75 -5.58 -12.80 -2.68
N ARG A 76 -5.38 -14.12 -2.56
CA ARG A 76 -6.22 -14.97 -1.68
C ARG A 76 -6.07 -14.59 -0.21
N CYS A 77 -4.87 -14.27 0.26
CA CYS A 77 -4.68 -13.77 1.63
C CYS A 77 -5.45 -12.46 1.87
N PHE A 78 -5.46 -11.53 0.91
CA PHE A 78 -6.27 -10.31 1.01
C PHE A 78 -7.77 -10.61 1.12
N LEU A 79 -8.26 -11.57 0.33
CA LEU A 79 -9.65 -12.03 0.40
C LEU A 79 -9.97 -12.65 1.77
N HIS A 80 -9.09 -13.46 2.35
CA HIS A 80 -9.29 -14.03 3.68
C HIS A 80 -9.46 -12.94 4.75
N SER A 81 -8.62 -11.89 4.71
CA SER A 81 -8.77 -10.73 5.60
C SER A 81 -10.12 -10.04 5.43
N ALA A 82 -10.56 -9.81 4.19
CA ALA A 82 -11.86 -9.20 3.93
C ALA A 82 -13.02 -10.06 4.46
N LEU A 83 -13.00 -11.37 4.23
CA LEU A 83 -14.03 -12.29 4.71
C LEU A 83 -14.09 -12.36 6.24
N ALA A 84 -12.95 -12.36 6.91
CA ALA A 84 -12.89 -12.31 8.37
C ALA A 84 -13.46 -11.00 8.94
N LEU A 85 -13.23 -9.86 8.27
CA LEU A 85 -13.87 -8.60 8.65
C LEU A 85 -15.40 -8.67 8.53
N TYR A 86 -15.93 -9.27 7.45
CA TYR A 86 -17.37 -9.48 7.29
C TYR A 86 -17.95 -10.40 8.37
N GLU A 87 -17.28 -11.52 8.66
CA GLU A 87 -17.71 -12.43 9.72
C GLU A 87 -17.69 -11.74 11.09
N SER A 88 -16.62 -11.02 11.41
CA SER A 88 -16.46 -10.27 12.66
C SER A 88 -17.59 -9.25 12.85
N ALA A 89 -17.88 -8.46 11.82
CA ALA A 89 -18.97 -7.48 11.83
C ALA A 89 -20.35 -8.12 12.05
N ARG A 90 -20.60 -9.28 11.45
CA ARG A 90 -21.86 -10.01 11.61
C ARG A 90 -22.00 -10.66 12.99
N ALA A 91 -20.92 -11.20 13.53
CA ALA A 91 -20.92 -11.97 14.77
C ALA A 91 -20.66 -11.13 16.03
N GLY A 92 -20.19 -9.88 15.88
CA GLY A 92 -19.84 -8.99 17.00
C GLY A 92 -18.64 -9.49 17.83
N ARG A 93 -17.79 -10.34 17.26
CA ARG A 93 -16.62 -10.93 17.93
C ARG A 93 -15.42 -10.97 17.01
N VAL A 94 -14.23 -11.00 17.60
CA VAL A 94 -12.97 -11.19 16.86
C VAL A 94 -12.99 -12.54 16.13
N VAL A 95 -12.50 -12.53 14.89
CA VAL A 95 -12.31 -13.69 14.02
C VAL A 95 -10.82 -13.84 13.74
N ARG A 96 -10.32 -15.07 13.84
CA ARG A 96 -8.91 -15.40 13.58
C ARG A 96 -8.69 -15.61 12.09
N LEU A 97 -7.60 -15.03 11.57
CA LEU A 97 -7.07 -15.30 10.24
C LEU A 97 -6.26 -16.60 10.20
#